data_AF-A0A960XJ42-F1
#
_entry.id   AF-A0A960XJ42-F1
#
_cell.length_a   1.000
_cell.length_b   1.000
_cell.length_c   1.000
_cell.angle_alpha   90.00
_cell.angle_beta   90.00
_cell.angle_gamma   90.00
#
_symmetry.space_group_name_H-M   'P 1'
#
loop_
_entity.id
_entity.type
_entity.pdbx_description
1 polymer ?
#
loop_
_entity_poly.entity_id
_entity_poly.type
_entity_poly.pdbx_seq_one_letter_code
_entity_poly.pdbx_strand_id
1 'polypeptide(L)' 'MSKNPIALVTGGNRGIGFEVVRQLAMRNFQVVLSCRNPTEGETALRSLGDLAMKVRILRLDVSTDDSVQQAAQE' A
#
# COMPACT_ATOMS: atom_id res chain seq x y z
N MET A 1 22.25 9.68 3.68
CA MET A 1 21.04 8.82 3.74
C MET A 1 20.45 8.76 2.34
N SER A 2 20.45 7.60 1.69
CA SER A 2 19.67 7.45 0.44
C SER A 2 18.19 7.43 0.82
N LYS A 3 17.39 8.37 0.31
CA LYS A 3 15.94 8.29 0.45
C LYS A 3 15.44 7.11 -0.38
N ASN A 4 14.84 6.12 0.26
CA ASN A 4 14.11 5.09 -0.46
C ASN A 4 12.87 5.74 -1.12
N PRO A 5 12.60 5.48 -2.40
CA PRO A 5 11.40 6.00 -3.05
C PRO A 5 10.14 5.43 -2.38
N ILE A 6 9.10 6.27 -2.33
CA ILE A 6 7.77 5.89 -1.83
C ILE A 6 6.89 5.56 -3.04
N ALA A 7 6.14 4.46 -2.97
CA ALA A 7 5.18 4.08 -4.00
C ALA A 7 3.79 3.84 -3.39
N LEU A 8 2.78 4.58 -3.86
CA LEU A 8 1.38 4.33 -3.55
C LEU A 8 0.81 3.35 -4.59
N VAL A 9 0.20 2.26 -4.11
CA VAL A 9 -0.46 1.26 -4.95
C VAL A 9 -1.95 1.24 -4.63
N THR A 10 -2.76 1.73 -5.56
CA THR A 10 -4.22 1.70 -5.44
C THR A 10 -4.77 0.29 -5.66
N GLY A 11 -5.69 -0.16 -4.79
CA GLY A 11 -6.20 -1.53 -4.86
C GLY A 11 -5.12 -2.58 -4.56
N GLY A 12 -4.14 -2.21 -3.72
CA GLY A 12 -2.95 -3.02 -3.45
C GLY A 12 -3.18 -4.24 -2.56
N ASN A 13 -4.39 -4.47 -2.03
CA ASN A 13 -4.66 -5.58 -1.11
C ASN A 13 -4.97 -6.92 -1.81
N ARG A 14 -5.07 -6.97 -3.15
CA ARG A 14 -5.42 -8.20 -3.88
C ARG A 14 -4.91 -8.20 -5.33
N GLY A 15 -4.90 -9.39 -5.93
CA GLY A 15 -4.60 -9.57 -7.36
C GLY A 15 -3.28 -8.94 -7.79
N ILE A 16 -3.31 -8.24 -8.94
CA ILE A 16 -2.12 -7.60 -9.52
C ILE A 16 -1.55 -6.52 -8.58
N GLY A 17 -2.41 -5.73 -7.93
CA GLY A 17 -1.98 -4.68 -7.01
C GLY A 17 -1.14 -5.24 -5.85
N PHE A 18 -1.53 -6.40 -5.31
CA PHE A 18 -0.79 -7.05 -4.24
C PHE A 18 0.58 -7.58 -4.70
N GLU A 19 0.66 -8.15 -5.89
CA GLU A 19 1.95 -8.56 -6.46
C GLU A 19 2.88 -7.37 -6.69
N VAL A 20 2.35 -6.24 -7.15
CA VAL A 20 3.10 -4.98 -7.31
C VAL A 20 3.63 -4.50 -5.96
N VAL A 21 2.82 -4.54 -4.90
CA VAL A 21 3.27 -4.21 -3.53
C VAL A 21 4.46 -5.09 -3.12
N ARG A 22 4.34 -6.41 -3.29
CA ARG A 22 5.41 -7.38 -2.97
C ARG A 22 6.70 -7.04 -3.72
N GLN A 23 6.59 -6.84 -5.02
CA GLN A 23 7.71 -6.55 -5.90
C GLN A 23 8.41 -5.23 -5.61
N LEU A 24 7.67 -4.19 -5.21
CA LEU A 24 8.21 -2.91 -4.81
C LEU A 24 8.94 -3.01 -3.46
N ALA A 25 8.36 -3.72 -2.49
CA ALA A 25 8.99 -3.94 -1.18
C ALA A 25 10.32 -4.72 -1.31
N MET A 26 10.38 -5.71 -2.21
CA MET A 26 11.62 -6.43 -2.54
C MET A 26 12.68 -5.50 -3.17
N ARG A 27 12.25 -4.51 -3.96
CA ARG A 27 13.12 -3.48 -4.57
C ARG A 27 13.43 -2.31 -3.63
N ASN A 28 13.18 -2.48 -2.34
CA ASN A 28 13.51 -1.51 -1.28
C ASN A 28 12.71 -0.20 -1.32
N PHE A 29 11.53 -0.20 -1.96
CA PHE A 29 10.59 0.91 -1.83
C PHE A 29 9.94 0.91 -0.45
N GLN A 30 9.55 2.11 0.01
CA GLN A 30 8.50 2.23 1.03
C GLN A 30 7.15 2.20 0.30
N VAL A 31 6.34 1.18 0.56
CA VAL A 31 5.09 0.98 -0.18
C VAL A 31 3.92 1.44 0.67
N VAL A 32 3.02 2.20 0.07
CA VAL A 32 1.70 2.49 0.63
C VAL A 32 0.69 1.64 -0.13
N LEU A 33 0.20 0.59 0.51
CA LEU A 33 -0.85 -0.26 0.00
C LEU A 33 -2.19 0.41 0.31
N SER A 34 -2.95 0.79 -0.71
CA SER A 34 -4.27 1.37 -0.50
C SER A 34 -5.41 0.40 -0.80
N CYS A 35 -6.45 0.46 0.01
CA CYS A 35 -7.67 -0.32 -0.16
C CYS A 35 -8.85 0.34 0.56
N ARG A 36 -10.08 -0.06 0.21
CA ARG A 36 -11.30 0.47 0.85
C ARG A 36 -11.50 -0.05 2.27
N ASN A 37 -11.07 -1.30 2.52
CA ASN A 37 -11.20 -1.99 3.79
C ASN A 37 -9.81 -2.30 4.38
N PRO A 38 -9.32 -1.50 5.35
CA PRO A 38 -8.01 -1.70 5.96
C PRO A 38 -7.81 -3.10 6.56
N THR A 39 -8.86 -3.73 7.09
CA THR A 39 -8.78 -5.09 7.67
C THR A 39 -8.42 -6.15 6.62
N GLU A 40 -8.93 -6.02 5.39
CA GLU A 40 -8.49 -6.85 4.26
C GLU A 40 -7.05 -6.55 3.87
N GLY A 41 -6.64 -5.27 3.93
CA GLY A 41 -5.25 -4.86 3.73
C GLY A 41 -4.30 -5.49 4.75
N GLU A 42 -4.66 -5.52 6.03
CA GLU A 42 -3.88 -6.14 7.11
C GLU A 42 -3.74 -7.65 6.90
N THR A 43 -4.81 -8.29 6.45
CA THR A 43 -4.81 -9.72 6.13
C THR A 43 -3.86 -10.02 4.98
N ALA A 44 -3.90 -9.23 3.92
CA ALA A 44 -2.96 -9.34 2.80
C ALA A 44 -1.51 -9.09 3.24
N LEU A 45 -1.30 -8.08 4.08
CA LEU A 45 0.02 -7.69 4.57
C LEU A 45 0.71 -8.80 5.37
N ARG A 46 -0.04 -9.55 6.19
CA ARG A 46 0.50 -10.69 6.95
C ARG A 46 1.15 -11.76 6.05
N SER A 47 0.68 -11.91 4.82
CA SER A 47 1.25 -12.87 3.87
C SER A 47 2.60 -12.43 3.26
N LEU A 48 3.03 -11.19 3.48
CA LEU A 48 4.30 -10.65 2.98
C LEU A 48 5.52 -10.98 3.88
N GLY A 49 5.32 -11.52 5.09
CA GLY A 49 6.40 -11.80 6.03
C GLY A 49 7.22 -10.55 6.37
N ASP A 50 8.55 -10.64 6.33
CA ASP A 50 9.46 -9.53 6.67
C ASP A 50 9.30 -8.31 5.76
N LEU A 51 8.79 -8.50 4.53
CA LEU A 51 8.52 -7.38 3.61
C LEU A 51 7.42 -6.46 4.14
N ALA A 52 6.56 -6.93 5.04
CA ALA A 52 5.52 -6.12 5.66
C ALA A 52 6.07 -4.89 6.39
N MET A 53 7.30 -4.94 6.90
CA MET A 53 7.95 -3.78 7.55
C MET A 53 8.16 -2.59 6.61
N LYS A 54 8.11 -2.81 5.29
CA LYS A 54 8.27 -1.76 4.27
C LYS A 54 6.93 -1.25 3.73
N VAL A 55 5.82 -1.78 4.20
CA VAL A 55 4.49 -1.51 3.64
C VAL A 55 3.59 -0.91 4.71
N ARG A 56 2.95 0.22 4.39
CA ARG A 56 1.90 0.83 5.22
C ARG A 56 0.56 0.70 4.51
N ILE A 57 -0.51 0.55 5.29
CA ILE A 57 -1.87 0.49 4.76
C ILE A 57 -2.47 1.90 4.82
N LEU A 58 -3.11 2.31 3.74
CA LEU A 58 -3.86 3.56 3.64
C LEU A 58 -5.30 3.25 3.20
N ARG A 59 -6.28 3.78 3.93
CA ARG A 59 -7.67 3.70 3.47
C ARG A 59 -7.86 4.66 2.31
N LEU A 60 -8.28 4.15 1.15
CA LEU A 60 -8.57 4.97 -0.01
C LEU A 60 -9.72 4.36 -0.83
N ASP A 61 -10.74 5.18 -1.07
CA ASP A 61 -11.72 4.96 -2.12
C ASP A 61 -11.46 5.93 -3.27
N VAL A 62 -10.96 5.42 -4.40
CA VAL A 62 -10.65 6.25 -5.57
C VAL A 62 -11.90 6.77 -6.29
N SER A 63 -13.10 6.33 -5.88
CA SER A 63 -14.36 6.79 -6.47
C SER A 63 -14.89 8.09 -5.85
N THR A 64 -14.26 8.59 -4.77
CA THR A 64 -14.68 9.85 -4.12
C THR A 64 -13.51 10.81 -3.95
N ASP A 65 -13.70 12.06 -4.38
CA ASP A 65 -12.67 13.11 -4.28
C ASP A 65 -12.30 13.38 -2.82
N ASP A 66 -13.27 13.38 -1.90
CA ASP A 66 -13.01 13.55 -0.46
C ASP A 66 -12.03 12.50 0.07
N SER A 67 -12.19 11.22 -0.33
CA SER A 67 -11.27 10.16 0.10
C SER A 67 -9.88 10.33 -0.51
N VAL A 68 -9.80 10.80 -1.76
CA VAL A 68 -8.52 11.08 -2.44
C VAL A 68 -7.80 12.25 -1.75
N GLN A 69 -8.53 13.33 -1.43
CA GLN A 69 -7.99 14.50 -0.74
C GLN A 69 -7.49 14.14 0.67
N GLN A 70 -8.25 13.33 1.41
CA GLN A 70 -7.83 12.86 2.73
C GLN A 70 -6.55 12.02 2.65
N ALA A 71 -6.49 11.07 1.71
CA ALA A 71 -5.32 10.22 1.49
C ALA A 71 -4.07 11.00 1.07
N ALA A 72 -4.22 12.10 0.34
CA ALA A 72 -3.11 12.94 -0.10
C ALA A 72 -2.46 13.77 1.04
N GLN A 73 -3.14 13.88 2.19
CA GLN A 73 -2.67 14.63 3.35
C GLN A 73 -1.94 13.77 4.39
N GLU A 74 -1.93 12.44 4.22
CA GLU A 74 -1.22 11.47 5.09
C GLU A 74 0.24 11.22 4.68
#